data_AF-A0A2N0VEH8-F1
#
_entry.id   AF-A0A2N0VEH8-F1
#
_cell.length_a   1.000
_cell.length_b   1.000
_cell.length_c   1.000
_cell.angle_alpha   90.00
_cell.angle_beta   90.00
_cell.angle_gamma   90.00
#
_symmetry.space_group_name_H-M   'P 1'
#
loop_
_entity.id
_entity.type
_entity.pdbx_description
1 polymer ?
#
loop_
_entity_poly.entity_id
_entity_poly.type
_entity_poly.pdbx_seq_one_letter_code
_entity_poly.pdbx_strand_id
1 'polypeptide(L)'
;MEELNGATIYWLISIGLMIGYIMDLVMIKRGIGMIGNVIGGVIGSLIIGLSVIAIGLFAPLVYAAIGSIAFLFLVNVFSFHPENRIDAKA
;
A
#
# COMPACT_ATOMS: atom_id res chain seq x y z
N MET A 1 2.53 -24.96 -6.50
CA MET A 1 1.72 -23.74 -6.68
C MET A 1 1.42 -23.24 -5.29
N GLU A 2 1.60 -21.95 -5.01
CA GLU A 2 1.32 -21.43 -3.67
C GLU A 2 -0.18 -21.44 -3.44
N GLU A 3 -0.64 -22.22 -2.45
CA GLU A 3 -2.06 -22.38 -2.19
C GLU A 3 -2.59 -21.21 -1.37
N LEU A 4 -3.75 -20.69 -1.77
CA LEU A 4 -4.46 -19.69 -0.99
C LEU A 4 -5.03 -20.35 0.27
N ASN A 5 -4.32 -20.16 1.38
CA ASN A 5 -4.74 -20.65 2.69
C ASN A 5 -4.71 -19.52 3.72
N GLY A 6 -5.15 -19.81 4.95
CA GLY A 6 -5.20 -18.81 6.02
C GLY A 6 -3.83 -18.22 6.38
N ALA A 7 -2.75 -19.01 6.28
CA ALA A 7 -1.40 -18.52 6.53
C ALA A 7 -0.96 -17.53 5.44
N THR A 8 -1.23 -17.82 4.17
CA THR A 8 -0.93 -16.91 3.06
C THR A 8 -1.66 -15.58 3.23
N ILE A 9 -2.94 -15.61 3.60
CA ILE A 9 -3.73 -14.39 3.85
C ILE A 9 -3.16 -13.60 5.03
N TYR A 10 -2.80 -14.28 6.13
CA TYR A 10 -2.16 -13.65 7.28
C TYR A 10 -0.85 -12.94 6.88
N TRP A 11 -0.02 -13.57 6.06
CA TRP A 11 1.23 -12.98 5.59
C TRP A 11 1.00 -11.80 4.67
N LEU A 12 0.03 -11.87 3.76
CA LEU A 12 -0.33 -10.74 2.88
C LEU A 12 -0.77 -9.52 3.70
N ILE A 13 -1.61 -9.71 4.71
CA ILE A 13 -2.04 -8.63 5.60
C ILE A 13 -0.84 -8.08 6.38
N SER A 14 -0.02 -8.95 6.96
CA SER A 14 1.14 -8.56 7.77
C SER A 14 2.17 -7.76 6.97
N ILE A 15 2.47 -8.19 5.74
CA ILE A 15 3.32 -7.45 4.80
C ILE A 15 2.69 -6.11 4.45
N GLY A 16 1.38 -6.08 4.16
CA GLY A 16 0.69 -4.84 3.84
C GLY A 16 0.74 -3.81 4.98
N LEU A 17 0.53 -4.25 6.23
CA LEU A 17 0.68 -3.41 7.42
C LEU A 17 2.10 -2.87 7.56
N MET A 18 3.10 -3.75 7.43
CA MET A 18 4.52 -3.40 7.54
C MET A 18 4.94 -2.39 6.46
N ILE A 19 4.58 -2.66 5.20
CA ILE A 19 4.89 -1.76 4.08
C ILE A 19 4.17 -0.43 4.24
N GLY A 20 2.89 -0.43 4.65
CA GLY A 20 2.17 0.79 4.95
C GLY A 20 2.86 1.65 6.00
N TYR A 21 3.31 1.03 7.10
CA TYR A 21 4.07 1.75 8.13
C TYR A 21 5.41 2.28 7.62
N ILE A 22 6.17 1.48 6.86
CA ILE A 22 7.44 1.93 6.28
C ILE A 22 7.22 3.10 5.30
N MET A 23 6.18 3.04 4.47
CA MET A 23 5.87 4.09 3.51
C MET A 23 5.50 5.40 4.19
N ASP A 24 4.80 5.36 5.31
CA ASP A 24 4.53 6.54 6.12
C ASP A 24 5.83 7.19 6.62
N LEU A 25 6.75 6.39 7.15
CA LEU A 25 8.06 6.88 7.60
C LEU A 25 8.89 7.48 6.45
N VAL A 26 8.81 6.90 5.25
CA VAL A 26 9.50 7.40 4.05
C VAL A 26 8.89 8.71 3.56
N MET A 27 7.56 8.84 3.63
CA MET A 27 6.83 10.03 3.15
C MET A 27 6.77 11.16 4.19
N ILE A 28 6.99 10.85 5.47
CA ILE A 28 7.08 11.76 6.62
C ILE A 28 5.79 12.57 6.85
N LYS A 29 5.62 13.69 6.13
CA LYS A 29 4.46 14.60 6.21
C LYS A 29 3.80 14.83 4.86
N ARG A 30 4.20 14.07 3.84
CA ARG A 30 3.66 14.18 2.50
C ARG A 30 2.65 13.05 2.29
N GLY A 31 1.47 13.43 1.81
CA GLY A 31 0.45 12.49 1.36
C GLY A 31 -0.60 12.10 2.39
N ILE A 32 -1.06 10.85 2.36
CA ILE A 32 -2.34 10.41 2.97
C ILE A 32 -2.28 10.10 4.49
N GLY A 33 -1.10 10.26 5.11
CA GLY A 33 -0.85 10.02 6.54
C GLY A 33 -0.88 8.54 6.96
N MET A 34 -0.50 8.28 8.22
CA MET A 34 -0.21 6.93 8.73
C MET A 34 -1.37 5.94 8.55
N ILE A 35 -2.59 6.32 8.95
CA ILE A 35 -3.75 5.43 8.87
C ILE A 35 -4.05 5.09 7.39
N GLY A 36 -3.97 6.08 6.50
CA GLY A 36 -4.15 5.88 5.07
C GLY A 36 -3.09 4.96 4.49
N ASN A 37 -1.83 5.15 4.87
CA ASN A 37 -0.72 4.31 4.43
C ASN A 37 -0.86 2.85 4.89
N VAL A 38 -1.23 2.62 6.14
CA VAL A 38 -1.40 1.27 6.71
C VAL A 38 -2.58 0.54 6.05
N ILE A 39 -3.75 1.18 5.95
CA ILE A 39 -4.91 0.58 5.29
C ILE A 39 -4.63 0.34 3.80
N GLY A 40 -4.06 1.33 3.12
CA GLY A 40 -3.69 1.24 1.72
C GLY A 40 -2.65 0.14 1.45
N GLY A 41 -1.71 -0.07 2.37
CA GLY A 41 -0.72 -1.14 2.28
C GLY A 41 -1.34 -2.54 2.37
N VAL A 42 -2.30 -2.74 3.27
CA VAL A 42 -3.08 -3.99 3.38
C VAL A 42 -3.89 -4.24 2.11
N ILE A 43 -4.62 -3.23 1.64
CA ILE A 43 -5.44 -3.34 0.43
C ILE A 43 -4.56 -3.66 -0.79
N GLY A 44 -3.46 -2.92 -0.98
CA GLY A 44 -2.52 -3.16 -2.08
C GLY A 44 -1.91 -4.56 -2.03
N SER A 45 -1.54 -5.02 -0.83
CA SER A 45 -0.87 -6.31 -0.66
C SER A 45 -1.84 -7.46 -0.96
N LEU A 46 -3.09 -7.35 -0.49
CA LEU A 46 -4.13 -8.33 -0.78
C LEU A 46 -4.47 -8.36 -2.27
N ILE A 47 -4.72 -7.20 -2.89
CA ILE A 47 -5.09 -7.15 -4.31
C ILE A 47 -3.98 -7.76 -5.17
N ILE A 48 -2.74 -7.34 -4.95
CA ILE A 48 -1.62 -7.76 -5.80
C ILE A 48 -1.23 -9.21 -5.50
N GLY A 49 -1.12 -9.58 -4.23
CA GLY A 49 -0.82 -10.96 -3.82
C GLY A 49 -1.85 -11.96 -4.32
N LEU A 50 -3.15 -11.68 -4.15
CA LEU A 50 -4.21 -12.55 -4.64
C LEU A 50 -4.23 -12.63 -6.17
N SER A 51 -3.95 -11.53 -6.86
CA SER A 51 -3.85 -11.51 -8.33
C SER A 51 -2.70 -12.39 -8.82
N VAL A 52 -1.54 -12.32 -8.16
CA VAL A 52 -0.34 -13.11 -8.50
C VAL A 52 -0.56 -14.60 -8.23
N ILE A 53 -1.24 -14.94 -7.13
CA ILE A 53 -1.67 -16.32 -6.83
C ILE A 53 -2.62 -16.83 -7.92
N ALA A 54 -3.61 -16.01 -8.32
CA ALA A 54 -4.62 -16.41 -9.30
C ALA A 54 -4.03 -16.73 -10.68
N ILE A 55 -2.96 -16.04 -11.08
CA ILE A 55 -2.24 -16.30 -12.34
C ILE A 55 -1.12 -17.36 -12.20
N GLY A 56 -0.96 -17.96 -11.03
CA GLY A 56 -0.02 -19.06 -10.79
C GLY A 56 1.46 -18.66 -10.82
N LEU A 57 1.76 -17.38 -10.58
CA LEU A 57 3.15 -16.90 -10.49
C LEU A 57 3.80 -17.33 -9.17
N PHE A 58 5.12 -17.47 -9.19
CA PHE A 58 5.90 -17.78 -8.00
C PHE A 58 6.04 -16.56 -7.07
N ALA A 59 6.29 -16.78 -5.77
CA ALA A 59 6.59 -15.74 -4.79
C ALA A 59 5.58 -14.56 -4.68
N PRO A 60 4.27 -14.82 -4.52
CA PRO A 60 3.23 -13.81 -4.43
C PRO A 60 3.43 -12.82 -3.29
N LEU A 61 4.04 -13.23 -2.17
CA LEU A 61 4.36 -12.33 -1.07
C LEU A 61 5.36 -11.23 -1.46
N VAL A 62 6.34 -11.56 -2.31
CA VAL A 62 7.34 -10.59 -2.79
C VAL A 62 6.67 -9.59 -3.73
N TYR A 63 5.84 -10.07 -4.66
CA TYR A 63 5.09 -9.21 -5.56
C TYR A 63 4.08 -8.34 -4.81
N ALA A 64 3.44 -8.87 -3.76
CA ALA A 64 2.55 -8.10 -2.89
C ALA A 64 3.30 -6.96 -2.21
N ALA A 65 4.50 -7.21 -1.66
CA ALA A 65 5.32 -6.17 -1.06
C ALA A 65 5.73 -5.08 -2.06
N ILE A 66 6.32 -5.46 -3.20
CA ILE A 66 6.78 -4.51 -4.23
C ILE A 66 5.59 -3.72 -4.79
N GLY A 67 4.49 -4.42 -5.06
CA GLY A 67 3.26 -3.84 -5.55
C GLY A 67 2.65 -2.84 -4.57
N SER A 68 2.59 -3.17 -3.28
CA SER A 68 2.14 -2.24 -2.24
C SER A 68 3.02 -1.01 -2.13
N ILE A 69 4.35 -1.16 -2.23
CA ILE A 69 5.28 -0.03 -2.24
C ILE A 69 4.97 0.87 -3.44
N ALA A 70 4.88 0.32 -4.65
CA ALA A 70 4.61 1.08 -5.86
C ALA A 70 3.24 1.78 -5.78
N PHE A 71 2.21 1.07 -5.33
CA PHE A 71 0.86 1.61 -5.16
C PHE A 71 0.84 2.77 -4.15
N LEU A 72 1.34 2.54 -2.94
CA LEU A 72 1.39 3.58 -1.91
C LEU A 72 2.27 4.76 -2.31
N PHE A 73 3.37 4.52 -3.03
CA PHE A 73 4.20 5.58 -3.57
C PHE A 73 3.40 6.48 -4.49
N LEU A 74 2.67 5.91 -5.45
CA LEU A 74 1.81 6.67 -6.36
C LEU A 74 0.73 7.43 -5.58
N VAL A 75 0.03 6.76 -4.66
CA VAL A 75 -1.01 7.40 -3.86
C VAL A 75 -0.47 8.60 -3.07
N ASN A 76 0.69 8.46 -2.41
CA ASN A 76 1.27 9.57 -1.64
C ASN A 76 1.79 10.69 -2.53
N VAL A 77 2.42 10.36 -3.67
CA VAL A 77 2.94 11.35 -4.62
C VAL A 77 1.81 12.17 -5.23
N PHE A 78 0.68 11.53 -5.56
CA PHE A 78 -0.45 12.20 -6.21
C PHE A 78 -1.53 12.70 -5.24
N SER A 79 -1.43 12.40 -3.95
CA SER A 79 -2.29 13.01 -2.94
C SER A 79 -1.88 14.46 -2.66
N PHE A 80 -2.30 15.36 -3.54
CA PHE A 80 -2.15 16.80 -3.35
C PHE A 80 -3.06 17.28 -2.22
N HIS A 81 -2.47 17.80 -1.15
CA HIS A 81 -3.19 18.69 -0.24
C HIS A 81 -3.12 20.09 -0.85
N PRO A 82 -4.25 20.76 -1.16
CA PRO A 82 -4.24 22.17 -1.53
C PRO A 82 -3.92 22.99 -0.28
N GLU A 83 -2.64 23.02 0.11
CA GLU A 83 -2.14 23.98 1.08
C GLU A 83 -1.99 25.34 0.40
N ASN A 84 -2.78 26.31 0.88
CA ASN A 84 -2.97 27.69 0.41
C ASN A 84 -3.96 27.92 -0.75
N ARG A 85 -5.26 27.77 -0.48
CA ARG A 85 -6.17 28.85 -0.88
C ARG A 85 -6.01 29.99 0.12
N ILE A 86 -5.17 30.96 -0.21
CA ILE A 86 -5.25 32.28 0.41
C ILE A 86 -6.65 32.79 0.09
N ASP A 87 -7.45 33.03 1.12
CA ASP A 87 -8.74 33.70 1.01
C ASP A 87 -8.51 35.04 0.31
N ALA A 88 -8.81 35.10 -0.99
CA ALA A 88 -8.98 36.35 -1.68
C ALA A 88 -10.27 36.99 -1.15
N LYS A 89 -10.16 37.70 -0.02
CA LYS A 89 -11.17 38.66 0.39
C LYS A 89 -11.20 39.77 -0.66
N ALA A 90 -12.21 39.72 -1.52
CA ALA A 90 -12.65 40.84 -2.33
C ALA A 90 -13.53 41.77 -1.50
#